data_AF-A0AAU0NT71-F1
#
_entry.id   AF-A0AAU0NT71-F1
#
_cell.length_a   1.000
_cell.length_b   1.000
_cell.length_c   1.000
_cell.angle_alpha   90.00
_cell.angle_beta   90.00
_cell.angle_gamma   90.00
#
_symmetry.space_group_name_H-M   'P 1'
#
loop_
_entity.id
_entity.type
_entity.pdbx_description
1 polymer ?
#
loop_
_entity_poly.entity_id
_entity_poly.type
_entity_poly.pdbx_seq_one_letter_code
_entity_poly.pdbx_strand_id
1 'polypeptide(L)'
;MKINSFDKSCHHELFKRFNKYKKWKDLFDFSSLECKIAVIFTGIILWITYSFNIYADFKSFEVAIQNVALYIASALIGMIGIILAGIAVIISMLNKNVTKEIERLNGKDSVDEILVSFEFLTFIIGIQIITFFLTYIILYSPLSLPTEKLFYLIFAVLSYIFVFTIFYTVSLVSNNVKLFLITNTYNEVIESEKSIYSEANEIRIDFILNMLIESYGIKKESFLSELQEFVDKSDIKEKEVIKNYLRQYYSGDT
;
A
#
# COMPACT_ATOMS: atom_id res chain seq x y z
N MET A 1 28.57 20.11 6.34
CA MET A 1 27.45 19.15 6.24
C MET A 1 26.20 19.86 6.78
N LYS A 2 25.40 20.48 5.91
CA LYS A 2 24.21 21.26 6.29
C LYS A 2 22.96 20.40 6.09
N ILE A 3 22.36 19.96 7.20
CA ILE A 3 21.08 19.24 7.24
C ILE A 3 19.88 20.23 7.21
N ASN A 4 20.14 21.55 7.12
CA ASN A 4 19.12 22.60 7.22
C ASN A 4 18.39 22.94 5.90
N SER A 5 18.64 22.24 4.78
CA SER A 5 17.95 22.49 3.51
C SER A 5 16.82 21.50 3.18
N PHE A 6 16.61 20.47 4.00
CA PHE A 6 15.56 19.48 3.77
C PHE A 6 14.18 19.93 4.29
N ASP A 7 14.16 20.81 5.29
CA ASP A 7 12.96 21.10 6.09
C ASP A 7 11.98 22.09 5.41
N LYS A 8 12.50 23.13 4.73
CA LYS A 8 11.63 24.10 4.00
C LYS A 8 11.15 23.61 2.63
N SER A 9 11.72 22.54 2.07
CA SER A 9 11.31 21.97 0.76
C SER A 9 10.12 21.02 0.90
N CYS A 10 10.06 20.26 2.01
CA CYS A 10 9.15 19.12 2.16
C CYS A 10 7.66 19.52 2.14
N HIS A 11 7.27 20.59 2.84
CA HIS A 11 5.87 21.05 2.83
C HIS A 11 5.43 21.65 1.50
N HIS A 12 6.33 22.39 0.83
CA HIS A 12 6.04 22.94 -0.48
C HIS A 12 5.93 21.84 -1.54
N GLU A 13 6.63 20.72 -1.36
CA GLU A 13 6.51 19.52 -2.18
C GLU A 13 5.21 18.73 -1.93
N LEU A 14 4.74 18.59 -0.68
CA LEU A 14 3.47 17.92 -0.35
C LEU A 14 2.27 18.55 -1.06
N PHE A 15 2.08 19.87 -0.91
CA PHE A 15 0.98 20.57 -1.58
C PHE A 15 1.11 20.55 -3.11
N LYS A 16 2.34 20.61 -3.65
CA LYS A 16 2.58 20.45 -5.08
C LYS A 16 2.18 19.06 -5.56
N ARG A 17 2.48 18.01 -4.81
CA ARG A 17 2.09 16.62 -5.13
C ARG A 17 0.58 16.45 -5.08
N PHE A 18 -0.10 16.97 -4.05
CA PHE A 18 -1.57 16.95 -4.00
C PHE A 18 -2.20 17.65 -5.21
N ASN A 19 -1.62 18.78 -5.63
CA ASN A 19 -2.11 19.50 -6.79
C ASN A 19 -1.77 18.79 -8.12
N LYS A 20 -0.57 18.18 -8.23
CA LYS A 20 -0.15 17.38 -9.40
C LYS A 20 -1.15 16.26 -9.68
N TYR A 21 -1.54 15.51 -8.64
CA TYR A 21 -2.50 14.41 -8.75
C TYR A 21 -3.95 14.81 -8.47
N LYS A 22 -4.25 16.12 -8.37
CA LYS A 22 -5.60 16.66 -8.18
C LYS A 22 -6.38 16.06 -6.99
N LYS A 23 -5.70 15.63 -5.93
CA LYS A 23 -6.32 14.91 -4.78
C LYS A 23 -7.39 15.67 -4.03
N TRP A 24 -7.38 17.00 -4.10
CA TRP A 24 -8.48 17.83 -3.58
C TRP A 24 -9.82 17.55 -4.24
N LYS A 25 -9.83 17.06 -5.49
CA LYS A 25 -11.04 16.66 -6.20
C LYS A 25 -11.63 15.38 -5.62
N ASP A 26 -10.82 14.51 -5.04
CA ASP A 26 -11.26 13.25 -4.46
C ASP A 26 -12.24 13.49 -3.29
N LEU A 27 -12.16 14.62 -2.60
CA LEU A 27 -13.13 15.03 -1.57
C LEU A 27 -14.53 15.35 -2.11
N PHE A 28 -14.64 15.66 -3.40
CA PHE A 28 -15.88 16.10 -4.06
C PHE A 28 -16.20 15.27 -5.30
N ASP A 29 -15.51 14.15 -5.50
CA ASP A 29 -15.75 13.30 -6.64
C ASP A 29 -16.95 12.40 -6.37
N PHE A 30 -18.15 12.92 -6.64
CA PHE A 30 -19.40 12.18 -6.51
C PHE A 30 -19.53 11.00 -7.49
N SER A 31 -18.54 10.73 -8.34
CA SER A 31 -18.48 9.48 -9.09
C SER A 31 -17.94 8.32 -8.23
N SER A 32 -17.06 8.64 -7.27
CA SER A 32 -16.43 7.72 -6.34
C SER A 32 -17.45 7.11 -5.37
N LEU A 33 -17.22 5.87 -4.93
CA LEU A 33 -18.12 5.19 -4.00
C LEU A 33 -18.05 5.82 -2.60
N GLU A 34 -16.88 6.30 -2.23
CA GLU A 34 -16.56 6.90 -0.94
C GLU A 34 -17.36 8.20 -0.73
N CYS A 35 -17.37 9.10 -1.73
CA CYS A 35 -18.17 10.32 -1.66
C CYS A 35 -19.68 10.02 -1.65
N LYS A 36 -20.15 9.07 -2.48
CA LYS A 36 -21.58 8.70 -2.52
C LYS A 36 -22.05 8.20 -1.16
N ILE A 37 -21.29 7.27 -0.56
CA ILE A 37 -21.60 6.72 0.75
C ILE A 37 -21.53 7.83 1.81
N ALA A 38 -20.52 8.71 1.77
CA ALA A 38 -20.39 9.82 2.71
C ALA A 38 -21.57 10.79 2.67
N VAL A 39 -22.08 11.14 1.49
CA VAL A 39 -23.29 11.96 1.35
C VAL A 39 -24.51 11.27 1.95
N ILE A 40 -24.72 9.99 1.63
CA ILE A 40 -25.87 9.21 2.13
C ILE A 40 -25.87 9.16 3.65
N PHE A 41 -24.74 8.78 4.26
CA PHE A 41 -24.62 8.69 5.71
C PHE A 41 -24.71 10.05 6.40
N THR A 42 -24.16 11.10 5.79
CA THR A 42 -24.33 12.47 6.30
C THR A 42 -25.80 12.88 6.31
N GLY A 43 -26.54 12.57 5.25
CA GLY A 43 -27.98 12.80 5.18
C GLY A 43 -28.74 12.05 6.27
N ILE A 44 -28.39 10.79 6.53
CA ILE A 44 -28.98 9.99 7.62
C ILE A 44 -28.68 10.61 8.98
N ILE A 45 -27.43 10.99 9.24
CA ILE A 45 -27.02 11.62 10.50
C ILE A 45 -27.79 12.94 10.71
N LEU A 46 -27.87 13.79 9.69
CA LEU A 46 -28.64 15.05 9.76
C LEU A 46 -30.12 14.82 10.00
N TRP A 47 -30.72 13.84 9.31
CA TRP A 47 -32.12 13.50 9.49
C TRP A 47 -32.42 13.04 10.92
N ILE A 48 -31.54 12.22 11.51
CA ILE A 48 -31.64 11.81 12.91
C ILE A 48 -31.53 13.04 13.82
N THR A 49 -30.48 13.85 13.67
CA THR A 49 -30.24 15.03 14.51
C THR A 49 -31.40 16.03 14.47
N TYR A 50 -31.99 16.25 13.29
CA TYR A 50 -33.15 17.11 13.12
C TYR A 50 -34.41 16.50 13.74
N SER A 51 -34.64 15.19 13.57
CA SER A 51 -35.82 14.49 14.12
C SER A 51 -35.86 14.50 15.65
N PHE A 52 -34.69 14.43 16.30
CA PHE A 52 -34.56 14.56 17.75
C PHE A 52 -34.51 16.01 18.26
N ASN A 53 -34.62 16.99 17.36
CA ASN A 53 -34.61 18.42 17.68
C ASN A 53 -33.40 18.85 18.52
N ILE A 54 -32.22 18.29 18.21
CA ILE A 54 -31.00 18.46 19.00
C ILE A 54 -30.60 19.94 19.16
N TYR A 55 -30.94 20.81 18.20
CA TYR A 55 -30.66 22.24 18.34
C TYR A 55 -31.45 22.90 19.48
N ALA A 56 -32.76 22.60 19.60
CA ALA A 56 -33.60 23.18 20.64
C ALA A 56 -33.25 22.62 22.03
N ASP A 57 -33.01 21.32 22.12
CA ASP A 57 -32.68 20.62 23.37
C ASP A 57 -31.17 20.37 23.54
N PHE A 58 -30.32 21.23 22.95
CA PHE A 58 -28.88 21.02 22.86
C PHE A 58 -28.22 20.70 24.21
N LYS A 59 -28.65 21.37 25.27
CA LYS A 59 -28.13 21.19 26.63
C LYS A 59 -28.28 19.75 27.15
N SER A 60 -29.31 19.04 26.71
CA SER A 60 -29.53 17.62 27.05
C SER A 60 -28.56 16.70 26.32
N PHE A 61 -28.05 17.11 25.16
CA PHE A 61 -27.13 16.33 24.31
C PHE A 61 -25.68 16.81 24.38
N GLU A 62 -25.41 17.95 25.00
CA GLU A 62 -24.11 18.62 25.01
C GLU A 62 -22.97 17.68 25.43
N VAL A 63 -23.12 16.99 26.57
CA VAL A 63 -22.12 16.04 27.08
C VAL A 63 -21.91 14.87 26.11
N ALA A 64 -22.99 14.38 25.47
CA ALA A 64 -22.88 13.31 24.50
C ALA A 64 -22.12 13.77 23.24
N ILE A 65 -22.41 14.97 22.72
CA ILE A 65 -21.74 15.53 21.54
C ILE A 65 -20.26 15.82 21.83
N GLN A 66 -19.94 16.34 23.03
CA GLN A 66 -18.57 16.51 23.49
C GLN A 66 -17.80 15.18 23.49
N ASN A 67 -18.38 14.12 24.07
CA ASN A 67 -17.76 12.80 24.09
C ASN A 67 -17.58 12.21 22.69
N VAL A 68 -18.58 12.35 21.81
CA VAL A 68 -18.48 11.92 20.41
C VAL A 68 -17.32 12.63 19.70
N ALA A 69 -17.18 13.94 19.86
CA ALA A 69 -16.07 14.69 19.27
C ALA A 69 -14.70 14.18 19.77
N LEU A 70 -14.57 13.93 21.07
CA LEU A 70 -13.33 13.43 21.68
C LEU A 70 -12.99 12.00 21.23
N TYR A 71 -13.99 11.12 21.12
CA TYR A 71 -13.80 9.75 20.65
C TYR A 71 -13.48 9.69 19.16
N ILE A 72 -14.08 10.55 18.34
CA ILE A 72 -13.71 10.68 16.93
C ILE A 72 -12.25 11.11 16.80
N ALA A 73 -11.82 12.16 17.53
CA ALA A 73 -10.42 12.60 17.51
C ALA A 73 -9.46 11.47 17.90
N SER A 74 -9.80 10.69 18.93
CA SER A 74 -9.01 9.56 19.41
C SER A 74 -8.95 8.41 18.39
N ALA A 75 -10.07 8.08 17.74
CA ALA A 75 -10.13 7.07 16.68
C ALA A 75 -9.30 7.47 15.45
N LEU A 76 -9.34 8.75 15.08
CA LEU A 76 -8.56 9.31 13.98
C LEU A 76 -7.04 9.24 14.25
N ILE A 77 -6.59 9.43 15.49
CA ILE A 77 -5.18 9.20 15.87
C ILE A 77 -4.79 7.74 15.63
N GLY A 78 -5.64 6.78 16.03
CA GLY A 78 -5.42 5.36 15.76
C GLY A 78 -5.34 5.05 14.26
N MET A 79 -6.17 5.72 13.46
CA MET A 79 -6.21 5.55 12.00
C MET A 79 -4.90 5.98 11.31
N ILE A 80 -4.19 7.00 11.84
CA ILE A 80 -2.86 7.38 11.34
C ILE A 80 -1.89 6.18 11.42
N GLY A 81 -1.94 5.40 12.52
CA GLY A 81 -1.09 4.22 12.68
C GLY A 81 -1.36 3.14 11.62
N ILE A 82 -2.63 2.90 11.30
CA ILE A 82 -3.05 1.95 10.25
C ILE A 82 -2.55 2.41 8.88
N ILE A 83 -2.66 3.72 8.58
CA ILE A 83 -2.19 4.29 7.31
C ILE A 83 -0.67 4.16 7.18
N LEU A 84 0.09 4.47 8.23
CA LEU A 84 1.55 4.32 8.23
C LEU A 84 1.95 2.86 7.97
N ALA A 85 1.28 1.90 8.60
CA ALA A 85 1.49 0.48 8.33
C ALA A 85 1.16 0.14 6.87
N GLY A 86 0.06 0.67 6.33
CA GLY A 86 -0.33 0.49 4.93
C GLY A 86 0.72 1.00 3.94
N ILE A 87 1.26 2.20 4.16
CA ILE A 87 2.35 2.77 3.33
C ILE A 87 3.59 1.88 3.42
N ALA A 88 3.97 1.43 4.62
CA ALA A 88 5.14 0.59 4.82
C ALA A 88 5.03 -0.74 4.06
N VAL A 89 3.84 -1.36 4.07
CA VAL A 89 3.57 -2.56 3.28
C VAL A 89 3.78 -2.30 1.79
N ILE A 90 3.18 -1.24 1.23
CA ILE A 90 3.35 -0.91 -0.20
C ILE A 90 4.83 -0.74 -0.55
N ILE A 91 5.57 0.05 0.23
CA ILE A 91 6.98 0.31 -0.03
C ILE A 91 7.81 -0.98 0.05
N SER A 92 7.50 -1.88 0.99
CA SER A 92 8.21 -3.15 1.15
C SER A 92 8.02 -4.10 -0.03
N MET A 93 6.88 -4.01 -0.72
CA MET A 93 6.53 -4.90 -1.83
C MET A 93 7.01 -4.41 -3.18
N LEU A 94 7.08 -3.09 -3.36
CA LEU A 94 7.39 -2.49 -4.65
C LEU A 94 8.91 -2.44 -4.88
N ASN A 95 9.41 -3.39 -5.66
CA ASN A 95 10.76 -3.31 -6.21
C ASN A 95 10.78 -2.53 -7.54
N LYS A 96 11.97 -2.12 -8.00
CA LYS A 96 12.11 -1.32 -9.24
C LYS A 96 11.50 -1.98 -10.48
N ASN A 97 11.49 -3.31 -10.56
CA ASN A 97 10.96 -4.03 -11.72
C ASN A 97 9.42 -4.05 -11.67
N VAL A 98 8.86 -4.37 -10.51
CA VAL A 98 7.40 -4.33 -10.25
C VAL A 98 6.86 -2.92 -10.51
N THR A 99 7.48 -1.88 -9.95
CA THR A 99 7.07 -0.49 -10.17
C THR A 99 7.08 -0.12 -11.64
N LYS A 100 8.16 -0.45 -12.37
CA LYS A 100 8.25 -0.16 -13.81
C LYS A 100 7.17 -0.85 -14.61
N GLU A 101 6.85 -2.10 -14.28
CA GLU A 101 5.81 -2.82 -15.01
C GLU A 101 4.40 -2.29 -14.71
N ILE A 102 4.13 -1.94 -13.44
CA ILE A 102 2.87 -1.29 -13.08
C ILE A 102 2.72 0.04 -13.83
N GLU A 103 3.76 0.86 -13.88
CA GLU A 103 3.75 2.15 -14.59
C GLU A 103 3.69 1.99 -16.11
N ARG A 104 4.24 0.91 -16.67
CA ARG A 104 4.11 0.61 -18.10
C ARG A 104 2.66 0.31 -18.47
N LEU A 105 1.92 -0.40 -17.61
CA LEU A 105 0.55 -0.82 -17.88
C LEU A 105 -0.49 0.25 -17.51
N ASN A 106 -0.31 0.95 -16.38
CA ASN A 106 -1.29 1.90 -15.84
C ASN A 106 -0.94 3.37 -16.10
N GLY A 107 0.21 3.63 -16.72
CA GLY A 107 0.71 4.98 -16.97
C GLY A 107 1.76 5.40 -15.96
N LYS A 108 2.61 6.32 -16.41
CA LYS A 108 3.73 6.83 -15.62
C LYS A 108 3.23 7.46 -14.31
N ASP A 109 3.98 7.23 -13.24
CA ASP A 109 3.72 7.72 -11.89
C ASP A 109 2.49 7.12 -11.17
N SER A 110 1.87 6.04 -11.70
CA SER A 110 0.69 5.42 -11.07
C SER A 110 0.94 4.91 -9.65
N VAL A 111 2.17 4.45 -9.36
CA VAL A 111 2.57 4.04 -8.01
C VAL A 111 2.71 5.26 -7.08
N ASP A 112 3.31 6.35 -7.57
CA ASP A 112 3.45 7.58 -6.79
C ASP A 112 2.08 8.19 -6.47
N GLU A 113 1.11 8.09 -7.38
CA GLU A 113 -0.26 8.52 -7.13
C GLU A 113 -0.90 7.78 -5.95
N ILE A 114 -0.68 6.47 -5.82
CA ILE A 114 -1.20 5.67 -4.70
C ILE A 114 -0.55 6.14 -3.39
N LEU A 115 0.77 6.34 -3.37
CA LEU A 115 1.48 6.84 -2.20
C LEU A 115 0.98 8.23 -1.78
N VAL A 116 0.77 9.13 -2.75
CA VAL A 116 0.20 10.47 -2.50
C VAL A 116 -1.22 10.38 -1.95
N SER A 117 -1.99 9.34 -2.30
CA SER A 117 -3.34 9.14 -1.77
C SER A 117 -3.31 8.83 -0.26
N PHE A 118 -2.30 8.10 0.22
CA PHE A 118 -2.08 7.89 1.66
C PHE A 118 -1.61 9.14 2.38
N GLU A 119 -0.72 9.91 1.75
CA GLU A 119 -0.26 11.21 2.30
C GLU A 119 -1.42 12.19 2.44
N PHE A 120 -2.28 12.26 1.41
CA PHE A 120 -3.47 13.11 1.42
C PHE A 120 -4.44 12.71 2.53
N LEU A 121 -4.73 11.41 2.68
CA LEU A 121 -5.57 10.93 3.78
C LEU A 121 -4.99 11.28 5.15
N THR A 122 -3.69 11.05 5.35
CA THR A 122 -3.00 11.38 6.61
C THR A 122 -3.11 12.87 6.93
N PHE A 123 -2.95 13.72 5.91
CA PHE A 123 -3.09 15.16 6.04
C PHE A 123 -4.52 15.58 6.44
N ILE A 124 -5.54 15.01 5.78
CA ILE A 124 -6.95 15.27 6.11
C ILE A 124 -7.28 14.83 7.53
N ILE A 125 -6.80 13.67 7.95
CA ILE A 125 -6.96 13.16 9.32
C ILE A 125 -6.31 14.11 10.33
N GLY A 126 -5.09 14.59 10.05
CA GLY A 126 -4.40 15.57 10.91
C GLY A 126 -5.22 16.85 11.13
N ILE A 127 -5.82 17.39 10.06
CA ILE A 127 -6.73 18.54 10.16
C ILE A 127 -7.95 18.18 11.02
N GLN A 128 -8.59 17.04 10.75
CA GLN A 128 -9.79 16.63 11.48
C GLN A 128 -9.54 16.46 12.97
N ILE A 129 -8.41 15.87 13.38
CA ILE A 129 -8.06 15.73 14.80
C ILE A 129 -8.07 17.10 15.48
N ILE A 130 -7.41 18.09 14.87
CA ILE A 130 -7.38 19.47 15.40
C ILE A 130 -8.80 20.05 15.43
N THR A 131 -9.59 19.87 14.36
CA THR A 131 -10.96 20.38 14.28
C THR A 131 -11.88 19.78 15.35
N PHE A 132 -11.80 18.46 15.61
CA PHE A 132 -12.62 17.81 16.64
C PHE A 132 -12.17 18.19 18.05
N PHE A 133 -10.87 18.36 18.31
CA PHE A 133 -10.40 18.90 19.58
C PHE A 133 -10.85 20.34 19.82
N LEU A 134 -10.78 21.21 18.80
CA LEU A 134 -11.30 22.57 18.89
C LEU A 134 -12.81 22.58 19.11
N THR A 135 -13.54 21.70 18.43
CA THR A 135 -14.99 21.54 18.63
C THR A 135 -15.28 21.15 20.08
N TYR A 136 -14.56 20.18 20.65
CA TYR A 136 -14.70 19.79 22.05
C TYR A 136 -14.47 20.97 23.01
N ILE A 137 -13.41 21.77 22.80
CA ILE A 137 -13.11 22.94 23.64
C ILE A 137 -14.21 24.01 23.51
N ILE A 138 -14.67 24.29 22.28
CA ILE A 138 -15.74 25.27 22.02
C ILE A 138 -17.03 24.82 22.71
N LEU A 139 -17.36 23.53 22.66
CA LEU A 139 -18.54 22.98 23.31
C LEU A 139 -18.49 23.02 24.83
N TYR A 140 -17.29 23.07 25.43
CA TYR A 140 -17.12 23.25 26.88
C TYR A 140 -17.20 24.74 27.30
N SER A 141 -17.07 25.65 26.35
CA SER A 141 -17.08 27.09 26.57
C SER A 141 -18.51 27.61 26.80
N PRO A 142 -18.72 28.66 27.62
CA PRO A 142 -20.04 29.28 27.80
C PRO A 142 -20.52 30.10 26.59
N LEU A 143 -19.97 29.85 25.39
CA LEU A 143 -20.38 30.55 24.17
C LEU A 143 -21.81 30.15 23.78
N SER A 144 -22.59 31.14 23.34
CA SER A 144 -23.92 30.88 22.80
C SER A 144 -23.83 30.06 21.52
N LEU A 145 -24.79 29.15 21.33
CA LEU A 145 -24.92 28.39 20.09
C LEU A 145 -25.04 29.31 18.87
N PRO A 146 -24.44 28.92 17.73
CA PRO A 146 -24.65 29.63 16.48
C PRO A 146 -26.13 29.55 16.06
N THR A 147 -26.50 30.32 15.02
CA THR A 147 -27.84 30.21 14.42
C THR A 147 -28.10 28.78 13.96
N GLU A 148 -29.36 28.32 14.05
CA GLU A 148 -29.76 26.95 13.72
C GLU A 148 -29.23 26.48 12.35
N LYS A 149 -29.36 27.32 11.33
CA LYS A 149 -28.85 27.03 9.98
C LYS A 149 -27.34 26.82 9.97
N LEU A 150 -26.59 27.64 10.70
CA LEU A 150 -25.14 27.54 10.79
C LEU A 150 -24.71 26.31 11.61
N PHE A 151 -25.45 25.96 12.66
CA PHE A 151 -25.24 24.74 13.44
C PHE A 151 -25.32 23.50 12.56
N TYR A 152 -26.44 23.31 11.84
CA TYR A 152 -26.62 22.15 10.98
C TYR A 152 -25.66 22.14 9.79
N LEU A 153 -25.27 23.30 9.25
CA LEU A 153 -24.25 23.38 8.20
C LEU A 153 -22.89 22.90 8.69
N ILE A 154 -22.42 23.38 9.85
CA ILE A 154 -21.15 22.94 10.44
C ILE A 154 -21.21 21.45 10.74
N PHE A 155 -22.30 21.00 11.36
CA PHE A 155 -22.51 19.59 11.70
C PHE A 155 -22.53 18.68 10.46
N ALA A 156 -23.14 19.13 9.36
CA ALA A 156 -23.13 18.43 8.08
C ALA A 156 -21.71 18.28 7.52
N VAL A 157 -20.93 19.37 7.52
CA VAL A 157 -19.55 19.37 7.00
C VAL A 157 -18.66 18.43 7.83
N LEU A 158 -18.75 18.49 9.15
CA LEU A 158 -17.98 17.62 10.05
C LEU A 158 -18.36 16.15 9.89
N SER A 159 -19.66 15.87 9.78
CA SER A 159 -20.14 14.50 9.56
C SER A 159 -19.69 13.96 8.20
N TYR A 160 -19.77 14.78 7.15
CA TYR A 160 -19.33 14.42 5.81
C TYR A 160 -17.85 14.06 5.78
N ILE A 161 -17.00 14.96 6.29
CA ILE A 161 -15.55 14.76 6.20
C ILE A 161 -15.10 13.55 7.03
N PHE A 162 -15.75 13.31 8.18
CA PHE A 162 -15.50 12.13 9.02
C PHE A 162 -15.88 10.83 8.29
N VAL A 163 -17.10 10.75 7.75
CA VAL A 163 -17.55 9.54 7.04
C VAL A 163 -16.73 9.31 5.78
N PHE A 164 -16.44 10.37 5.01
CA PHE A 164 -15.56 10.29 3.86
C PHE A 164 -14.21 9.67 4.23
N THR A 165 -13.57 10.15 5.31
CA THR A 165 -12.28 9.64 5.77
C THR A 165 -12.31 8.15 6.10
N ILE A 166 -13.39 7.65 6.73
CA ILE A 166 -13.53 6.21 6.99
C ILE A 166 -13.56 5.43 5.68
N PHE A 167 -14.44 5.78 4.74
CA PHE A 167 -14.60 5.02 3.50
C PHE A 167 -13.41 5.17 2.55
N TYR A 168 -12.77 6.33 2.52
CA TYR A 168 -11.53 6.55 1.79
C TYR A 168 -10.39 5.68 2.34
N THR A 169 -10.32 5.51 3.66
CA THR A 169 -9.38 4.56 4.28
C THR A 169 -9.67 3.12 3.86
N VAL A 170 -10.94 2.70 3.86
CA VAL A 170 -11.34 1.35 3.43
C VAL A 170 -10.94 1.09 1.97
N SER A 171 -11.17 2.06 1.08
CA SER A 171 -10.79 1.97 -0.32
C SER A 171 -9.27 1.82 -0.50
N LEU A 172 -8.49 2.62 0.23
CA LEU A 172 -7.04 2.53 0.21
C LEU A 172 -6.52 1.18 0.72
N VAL A 173 -7.12 0.63 1.79
CA VAL A 173 -6.79 -0.72 2.26
C VAL A 173 -7.09 -1.77 1.19
N SER A 174 -8.23 -1.66 0.50
CA SER A 174 -8.57 -2.56 -0.62
C SER A 174 -7.54 -2.48 -1.75
N ASN A 175 -7.09 -1.28 -2.09
CA ASN A 175 -6.06 -1.07 -3.12
C ASN A 175 -4.71 -1.67 -2.70
N ASN A 176 -4.34 -1.60 -1.42
CA ASN A 176 -3.12 -2.24 -0.91
C ASN A 176 -3.18 -3.75 -1.04
N VAL A 177 -4.32 -4.36 -0.70
CA VAL A 177 -4.50 -5.82 -0.86
C VAL A 177 -4.39 -6.22 -2.33
N LYS A 178 -4.99 -5.44 -3.24
CA LYS A 178 -4.87 -5.70 -4.69
C LYS A 178 -3.43 -5.59 -5.18
N LEU A 179 -2.72 -4.53 -4.77
CA LEU A 179 -1.29 -4.36 -5.08
C LEU A 179 -0.45 -5.53 -4.54
N PHE A 180 -0.79 -6.01 -3.34
CA PHE A 180 -0.12 -7.16 -2.75
C PHE A 180 -0.27 -8.40 -3.64
N LEU A 181 -1.51 -8.72 -4.04
CA LEU A 181 -1.79 -9.87 -4.90
C LEU A 181 -1.10 -9.76 -6.25
N ILE A 182 -1.15 -8.58 -6.89
CA ILE A 182 -0.48 -8.34 -8.18
C ILE A 182 1.03 -8.58 -8.06
N THR A 183 1.65 -8.04 -7.01
CA THR A 183 3.10 -8.19 -6.80
C THR A 183 3.48 -9.65 -6.56
N ASN A 184 2.67 -10.38 -5.79
CA ASN A 184 2.91 -11.80 -5.54
C ASN A 184 2.83 -12.63 -6.83
N THR A 185 1.76 -12.45 -7.61
CA THR A 185 1.60 -13.14 -8.90
C THR A 185 2.73 -12.78 -9.89
N TYR A 186 3.15 -11.52 -9.93
CA TYR A 186 4.28 -11.11 -10.77
C TYR A 186 5.59 -11.83 -10.39
N ASN A 187 5.86 -11.98 -9.08
CA ASN A 187 7.05 -12.69 -8.62
C ASN A 187 6.99 -14.18 -8.96
N GLU A 188 5.82 -14.82 -8.79
CA GLU A 188 5.62 -16.23 -9.17
C GLU A 188 5.86 -16.46 -10.68
N VAL A 189 5.38 -15.56 -11.53
CA VAL A 189 5.62 -15.62 -12.98
C VAL A 189 7.11 -15.52 -13.28
N ILE A 190 7.83 -14.58 -12.68
CA ILE A 190 9.29 -14.43 -12.87
C ILE A 190 10.04 -15.69 -12.41
N GLU A 191 9.66 -16.27 -11.28
CA GLU A 191 10.28 -17.50 -10.79
C GLU A 191 10.05 -18.66 -11.76
N SER A 192 8.83 -18.77 -12.31
CA SER A 192 8.52 -19.77 -13.34
C SER A 192 9.32 -19.57 -14.63
N GLU A 193 9.46 -18.33 -15.10
CA GLU A 193 10.25 -18.03 -16.30
C GLU A 193 11.72 -18.38 -16.09
N LYS A 194 12.29 -18.05 -14.92
CA LYS A 194 13.65 -18.46 -14.56
C LYS A 194 13.80 -19.98 -14.55
N SER A 195 12.80 -20.71 -14.07
CA SER A 195 12.79 -22.19 -14.12
C SER A 195 12.87 -22.68 -15.57
N ILE A 196 12.05 -22.13 -16.47
CA ILE A 196 12.05 -22.52 -17.89
C ILE A 196 13.41 -22.24 -18.54
N TYR A 197 14.03 -21.09 -18.26
CA TYR A 197 15.37 -20.80 -18.78
C TYR A 197 16.43 -21.73 -18.20
N SER A 198 16.29 -22.15 -16.94
CA SER A 198 17.17 -23.15 -16.32
C SER A 198 17.04 -24.50 -17.03
N GLU A 199 15.83 -25.02 -17.19
CA GLU A 199 15.55 -26.27 -17.90
C GLU A 199 16.06 -26.23 -19.35
N ALA A 200 15.81 -25.12 -20.06
CA ALA A 200 16.30 -24.96 -21.43
C ALA A 200 17.84 -24.95 -21.50
N ASN A 201 18.52 -24.38 -20.51
CA ASN A 201 19.97 -24.41 -20.44
C ASN A 201 20.50 -25.81 -20.10
N GLU A 202 19.83 -26.55 -19.21
CA GLU A 202 20.17 -27.95 -18.93
C GLU A 202 20.06 -28.80 -20.20
N ILE A 203 18.96 -28.71 -20.94
CA ILE A 203 18.77 -29.41 -22.22
C ILE A 203 19.88 -29.05 -23.22
N ARG A 204 20.26 -27.77 -23.32
CA ARG A 204 21.33 -27.32 -24.22
C ARG A 204 22.68 -27.89 -23.81
N ILE A 205 22.99 -27.93 -22.52
CA ILE A 205 24.24 -28.49 -22.00
C ILE A 205 24.28 -29.99 -22.28
N ASP A 206 23.20 -30.72 -21.98
CA ASP A 206 23.10 -32.16 -22.22
C ASP A 206 23.21 -32.50 -23.70
N PHE A 207 22.60 -31.71 -24.59
CA PHE A 207 22.74 -31.86 -26.03
C PHE A 207 24.19 -31.67 -26.50
N ILE A 208 24.85 -30.59 -26.06
CA ILE A 208 26.26 -30.33 -26.40
C ILE A 208 27.14 -31.46 -25.86
N LEU A 209 26.89 -31.90 -24.63
CA LEU A 209 27.65 -32.96 -23.98
C LEU A 209 27.49 -34.29 -24.72
N ASN A 210 26.27 -34.69 -25.08
CA ASN A 210 26.02 -35.89 -25.87
C ASN A 210 26.71 -35.84 -27.23
N MET A 211 26.62 -34.71 -27.94
CA MET A 211 27.33 -34.52 -29.20
C MET A 211 28.85 -34.69 -29.06
N LEU A 212 29.45 -34.17 -27.99
CA LEU A 212 30.89 -34.32 -27.72
C LEU A 212 31.25 -35.77 -27.36
N ILE A 213 30.47 -36.41 -26.49
CA ILE A 213 30.69 -37.81 -26.09
C ILE A 213 30.64 -38.73 -27.31
N GLU A 214 29.64 -38.56 -28.18
CA GLU A 214 29.49 -39.34 -29.42
C GLU A 214 30.62 -39.06 -30.41
N SER A 215 30.96 -37.79 -30.64
CA SER A 215 31.98 -37.41 -31.63
C SER A 215 33.40 -37.85 -31.24
N TYR A 216 33.71 -37.87 -29.95
CA TYR A 216 35.03 -38.23 -29.43
C TYR A 216 35.10 -39.65 -28.83
N GLY A 217 34.00 -40.41 -28.83
CA GLY A 217 33.95 -41.78 -28.32
C GLY A 217 34.27 -41.90 -26.83
N ILE A 218 33.89 -40.90 -26.03
CA ILE A 218 34.22 -40.83 -24.60
C ILE A 218 33.37 -41.84 -23.83
N LYS A 219 33.99 -42.63 -22.94
CA LYS A 219 33.25 -43.51 -22.04
C LYS A 219 32.63 -42.71 -20.89
N LYS A 220 31.35 -42.99 -20.59
CA LYS A 220 30.56 -42.30 -19.57
C LYS A 220 31.23 -42.29 -18.19
N GLU A 221 31.89 -43.38 -17.82
CA GLU A 221 32.59 -43.54 -16.54
C GLU A 221 33.85 -42.65 -16.45
N SER A 222 34.57 -42.49 -17.57
CA SER A 222 35.74 -41.61 -17.66
C SER A 222 35.32 -40.14 -17.52
N PHE A 223 34.25 -39.76 -18.22
CA PHE A 223 33.67 -38.43 -18.13
C PHE A 223 33.24 -38.09 -16.69
N LEU A 224 32.50 -39.00 -16.03
CA LEU A 224 32.07 -38.81 -14.65
C LEU A 224 33.25 -38.66 -13.68
N SER A 225 34.31 -39.44 -13.85
CA SER A 225 35.52 -39.33 -13.02
C SER A 225 36.21 -37.98 -13.19
N GLU A 226 36.39 -37.53 -14.43
CA GLU A 226 37.04 -36.25 -14.74
C GLU A 226 36.19 -35.06 -14.26
N LEU A 227 34.87 -35.14 -14.38
CA LEU A 227 33.94 -34.12 -13.87
C LEU A 227 34.03 -34.00 -12.35
N GLN A 228 34.17 -35.12 -11.64
CA GLN A 228 34.33 -35.13 -10.17
C GLN A 228 35.67 -34.51 -9.76
N GLU A 229 36.75 -34.83 -10.47
CA GLU A 229 38.08 -34.26 -10.24
C GLU A 229 38.10 -32.74 -10.54
N PHE A 230 37.34 -32.30 -11.54
CA PHE A 230 37.17 -30.87 -11.84
C PHE A 230 36.46 -30.13 -10.71
N VAL A 231 35.41 -30.71 -10.12
CA VAL A 231 34.73 -30.13 -8.94
C VAL A 231 35.70 -30.06 -7.76
N ASP A 232 36.52 -31.07 -7.54
CA ASP A 232 37.52 -31.08 -6.46
C ASP A 232 38.55 -29.95 -6.61
N LYS A 233 38.92 -29.61 -7.85
CA LYS A 233 39.87 -28.53 -8.18
C LYS A 233 39.23 -27.13 -8.21
N SER A 234 37.90 -27.03 -8.19
CA SER A 234 37.19 -25.75 -8.22
C SER A 234 37.22 -25.02 -6.86
N ASP A 235 36.96 -23.72 -6.86
CA ASP A 235 36.84 -22.90 -5.62
C ASP A 235 35.46 -22.96 -4.96
N ILE A 236 34.63 -23.97 -5.31
CA ILE A 236 33.26 -24.07 -4.81
C ILE A 236 33.28 -24.60 -3.37
N LYS A 237 32.43 -24.01 -2.50
CA LYS A 237 32.38 -24.34 -1.06
C LYS A 237 31.72 -25.70 -0.77
N GLU A 238 30.69 -26.06 -1.53
CA GLU A 238 29.85 -27.23 -1.26
C GLU A 238 30.16 -28.41 -2.21
N LYS A 239 31.45 -28.74 -2.33
CA LYS A 239 31.96 -29.73 -3.30
C LYS A 239 31.26 -31.08 -3.22
N GLU A 240 31.08 -31.61 -2.00
CA GLU A 240 30.48 -32.93 -1.79
C GLU A 240 28.99 -32.98 -2.16
N VAL A 241 28.24 -31.89 -1.95
CA VAL A 241 26.83 -31.80 -2.33
C VAL A 241 26.70 -31.82 -3.85
N ILE A 242 27.53 -31.04 -4.55
CA ILE A 242 27.55 -30.96 -6.01
C ILE A 242 28.00 -32.29 -6.61
N LYS A 243 29.02 -32.94 -6.02
CA LYS A 243 29.49 -34.25 -6.47
C LYS A 243 28.41 -35.32 -6.37
N ASN A 244 27.64 -35.33 -5.29
CA ASN A 244 26.52 -36.26 -5.12
C ASN A 244 25.38 -35.98 -6.11
N TYR A 245 25.03 -34.71 -6.32
CA TYR A 245 24.05 -34.31 -7.33
C TYR A 245 24.44 -34.79 -8.74
N LEU A 246 25.67 -34.49 -9.17
CA LEU A 246 26.16 -34.88 -10.51
C LEU A 246 26.22 -36.40 -10.68
N ARG A 247 26.58 -37.15 -9.63
CA ARG A 247 26.51 -38.61 -9.69
C ARG A 247 25.07 -39.07 -9.92
N GLN A 248 24.12 -38.63 -9.11
CA GLN A 248 22.72 -39.04 -9.27
C GLN A 248 22.18 -38.70 -10.66
N TYR A 249 22.44 -37.47 -11.12
CA TYR A 249 21.98 -36.97 -12.42
C TYR A 249 22.48 -37.82 -13.60
N TYR A 250 23.78 -38.15 -13.64
CA TYR A 250 24.35 -38.88 -14.77
C TYR A 250 24.36 -40.40 -14.61
N SER A 251 24.20 -40.96 -13.41
CA SER A 251 24.19 -42.43 -13.20
C SER A 251 22.92 -43.08 -13.75
N GLY A 252 21.81 -42.33 -13.87
CA GLY A 252 20.52 -42.86 -14.32
C GLY A 252 19.74 -43.61 -13.24
N ASP A 253 20.14 -43.51 -11.97
CA ASP A 253 19.39 -44.07 -10.84
C ASP A 253 18.26 -43.10 -10.44
N THR A 254 17.16 -43.17 -11.19
CA THR A 254 15.80 -42.81 -10.71
C THR A 254 14.94 -44.04 -10.67
#